data_AF-M9RP97-F1
#
_entry.id   AF-M9RP97-F1
#
_cell.length_a   1.000
_cell.length_b   1.000
_cell.length_c   1.000
_cell.angle_alpha   90.00
_cell.angle_beta   90.00
_cell.angle_gamma   90.00
#
_symmetry.space_group_name_H-M   'P 1'
#
loop_
_entity.id
_entity.type
_entity.pdbx_description
1 polymer ?
#
loop_
_entity_poly.entity_id
_entity_poly.type
_entity_poly.pdbx_seq_one_letter_code
_entity_poly.pdbx_strand_id
1 'polypeptide(L)'
;MDRAYYGNAATNVGMRHNRVVVKHMGKSGTNLHYHFLAKPDMDLALFADLARKQWAHMSSWTMGFADTDIAAVRSNKGSSIYMLHEYDKLGADTVFLQASALNAPKYSPLKYRNIRQMRRLLAIQSLSTKEIEYDDEDAEDAFSIT
;
A
#
# COMPACT_ATOMS: atom_id res chain seq x y z
N MET A 1 -4.13 -1.55 -5.48
CA MET A 1 -4.13 -2.74 -4.58
C MET A 1 -5.44 -3.52 -4.59
N ASP A 2 -6.59 -3.04 -4.05
CA ASP A 2 -7.81 -3.88 -3.91
C ASP A 2 -8.29 -4.57 -5.19
N ARG A 3 -8.24 -3.87 -6.33
CA ARG A 3 -8.61 -4.44 -7.65
C ARG A 3 -7.67 -5.56 -8.09
N ALA A 4 -6.39 -5.46 -7.74
CA ALA A 4 -5.40 -6.49 -8.05
C ALA A 4 -5.70 -7.78 -7.26
N TYR A 5 -6.13 -7.64 -6.00
CA TYR A 5 -6.42 -8.77 -5.11
C TYR A 5 -7.80 -9.38 -5.31
N TYR A 6 -8.85 -8.57 -5.44
CA TYR A 6 -10.24 -9.02 -5.48
C TYR A 6 -10.87 -8.98 -6.88
N GLY A 7 -10.28 -8.21 -7.81
CA GLY A 7 -10.83 -7.96 -9.14
C GLY A 7 -11.95 -6.91 -9.16
N ASN A 8 -12.35 -6.51 -10.36
CA ASN A 8 -13.33 -5.43 -10.57
C ASN A 8 -14.70 -5.74 -9.97
N ALA A 9 -15.25 -6.95 -10.16
CA ALA A 9 -16.59 -7.29 -9.68
C ALA A 9 -16.71 -7.16 -8.14
N ALA A 10 -15.75 -7.72 -7.40
CA ALA A 10 -15.72 -7.65 -5.95
C ALA A 10 -15.46 -6.22 -5.46
N THR A 11 -14.58 -5.47 -6.14
CA THR A 11 -14.32 -4.08 -5.75
C THR A 11 -15.47 -3.13 -6.07
N ASN A 12 -16.27 -3.39 -7.11
CA ASN A 12 -17.45 -2.58 -7.43
C ASN A 12 -18.54 -2.70 -6.37
N VAL A 13 -18.61 -3.83 -5.65
CA VAL A 13 -19.54 -4.01 -4.51
C VAL A 13 -18.93 -3.60 -3.17
N GLY A 14 -17.80 -2.87 -3.18
CA GLY A 14 -17.19 -2.34 -1.96
C GLY A 14 -16.27 -3.31 -1.20
N MET A 15 -15.91 -4.47 -1.76
CA MET A 15 -14.91 -5.34 -1.14
C MET A 15 -13.54 -4.67 -1.16
N ARG A 16 -12.94 -4.46 0.02
CA ARG A 16 -11.65 -3.79 0.22
C ARG A 16 -10.90 -4.49 1.34
N HIS A 17 -9.57 -4.41 1.33
CA HIS A 17 -8.80 -4.74 2.53
C HIS A 17 -9.15 -3.74 3.62
N ASN A 18 -9.52 -4.21 4.82
CA ASN A 18 -9.69 -3.31 5.95
C ASN A 18 -8.32 -2.68 6.25
N ARG A 19 -8.24 -1.37 6.06
CA ARG A 19 -6.99 -0.64 6.21
C ARG A 19 -7.21 0.80 6.66
N VAL A 20 -6.19 1.33 7.29
CA VAL A 20 -6.03 2.75 7.58
C VAL A 20 -4.77 3.24 6.89
N VAL A 21 -4.84 4.40 6.25
CA VAL A 21 -3.72 5.06 5.59
C VAL A 21 -3.49 6.38 6.31
N VAL A 22 -2.24 6.64 6.68
CA VAL A 22 -1.85 7.86 7.39
C VAL A 22 -0.69 8.54 6.69
N LYS A 23 -0.75 9.87 6.67
CA LYS A 23 0.33 10.75 6.26
C LYS A 23 1.38 10.82 7.36
N HIS A 24 2.64 10.69 7.00
CA HIS A 24 3.78 10.65 7.91
C HIS A 24 4.85 11.63 7.44
N MET A 25 5.47 12.31 8.39
CA MET A 25 6.62 13.15 8.17
C MET A 25 7.88 12.48 8.71
N GLY A 26 8.75 12.05 7.79
CA GLY A 26 9.99 11.36 8.12
C GLY A 26 10.88 12.15 9.08
N LYS A 27 11.88 11.48 9.64
CA LYS A 27 12.76 12.05 10.68
C LYS A 27 13.40 13.39 10.27
N SER A 28 13.72 13.57 8.97
CA SER A 28 14.31 14.80 8.43
C SER A 28 13.35 15.99 8.37
N GLY A 29 12.04 15.78 8.52
CA GLY A 29 11.04 16.83 8.33
C GLY A 29 10.75 17.20 6.87
N THR A 30 11.43 16.55 5.92
CA THR A 30 11.32 16.84 4.47
C THR A 30 10.71 15.68 3.69
N ASN A 31 10.76 14.47 4.22
CA ASN A 31 10.23 13.29 3.56
C ASN A 31 8.78 13.04 3.99
N LEU A 32 7.85 13.59 3.21
CA LEU A 32 6.44 13.36 3.37
C LEU A 32 5.99 12.10 2.61
N HIS A 33 5.48 11.11 3.32
CA HIS A 33 5.05 9.84 2.73
C HIS A 33 3.83 9.27 3.44
N TYR A 34 3.28 8.18 2.91
CA TYR A 34 2.13 7.50 3.48
C TYR A 34 2.53 6.16 4.09
N HIS A 35 2.04 5.89 5.30
CA HIS A 35 2.00 4.54 5.86
C HIS A 35 0.60 3.97 5.74
N PHE A 36 0.50 2.65 5.67
CA PHE A 36 -0.78 1.98 5.82
C PHE A 36 -0.66 0.81 6.80
N LEU A 37 -1.72 0.58 7.57
CA LEU A 37 -1.95 -0.67 8.30
C LEU A 37 -3.13 -1.37 7.66
N ALA A 38 -2.94 -2.63 7.29
CA ALA A 38 -3.99 -3.46 6.72
C ALA A 38 -4.23 -4.72 7.57
N LYS A 39 -5.49 -5.17 7.59
CA LYS A 39 -5.92 -6.46 8.12
C LYS A 39 -6.41 -7.32 6.95
N PRO A 40 -5.49 -8.00 6.24
CA PRO A 40 -5.85 -8.81 5.09
C PRO A 40 -6.54 -10.12 5.52
N ASP A 41 -7.38 -10.67 4.64
CA ASP A 41 -8.06 -11.96 4.84
C ASP A 41 -7.30 -13.09 4.12
N MET A 42 -6.01 -13.18 4.44
CA MET A 42 -5.05 -14.16 3.93
C MET A 42 -3.81 -14.18 4.83
N ASP A 43 -2.89 -15.10 4.56
CA ASP A 43 -1.59 -15.14 5.22
C ASP A 43 -0.85 -13.78 5.13
N LEU A 44 -0.28 -13.34 6.26
CA LEU A 44 0.34 -12.02 6.37
C LEU A 44 1.62 -11.91 5.55
N ALA A 45 2.43 -12.97 5.49
CA ALA A 45 3.67 -12.97 4.72
C ALA A 45 3.37 -12.95 3.22
N LEU A 46 2.39 -13.75 2.78
CA LEU A 46 1.92 -13.73 1.39
C LEU A 46 1.30 -12.38 1.02
N PHE A 47 0.49 -11.78 1.89
CA PHE A 47 -0.05 -10.44 1.64
C PHE A 47 1.07 -9.42 1.47
N ALA A 48 2.07 -9.43 2.36
CA ALA A 48 3.20 -8.52 2.30
C ALA A 48 4.01 -8.68 1.00
N ASP A 49 4.36 -9.91 0.59
CA ASP A 49 5.07 -10.18 -0.67
C ASP A 49 4.30 -9.64 -1.89
N LEU A 50 3.02 -10.01 -2.00
CA LEU A 50 2.16 -9.56 -3.09
C LEU A 50 2.00 -8.03 -3.09
N ALA A 51 1.89 -7.41 -1.92
CA ALA A 51 1.69 -5.97 -1.80
C ALA A 51 2.95 -5.22 -2.23
N ARG A 52 4.14 -5.70 -1.83
CA ARG A 52 5.43 -5.14 -2.26
C ARG A 52 5.63 -5.25 -3.76
N LYS A 53 5.41 -6.43 -4.32
CA LYS A 53 5.52 -6.66 -5.78
C LYS A 53 4.53 -5.80 -6.55
N GLN A 54 3.27 -5.79 -6.12
CA GLN A 54 2.25 -4.96 -6.76
C GLN A 54 2.58 -3.46 -6.65
N TRP A 55 3.10 -3.01 -5.52
CA TRP A 55 3.45 -1.60 -5.30
C TRP A 55 4.61 -1.16 -6.19
N ALA A 56 5.68 -1.96 -6.25
CA ALA A 56 6.82 -1.68 -7.12
C ALA A 56 6.40 -1.53 -8.60
N HIS A 57 5.44 -2.32 -9.05
CA HIS A 57 4.99 -2.33 -10.45
C HIS A 57 3.84 -1.34 -10.76
N MET A 58 3.45 -0.46 -9.82
CA MET A 58 2.28 0.41 -10.02
C MET A 58 2.58 1.77 -10.69
N SER A 59 3.81 2.29 -10.64
CA SER A 59 4.27 3.47 -11.43
C SER A 59 5.71 3.87 -11.10
N SER A 60 6.33 4.71 -11.96
CA SER A 60 7.55 5.48 -11.67
C SER A 60 7.43 6.42 -10.47
N TRP A 61 6.21 6.81 -10.07
CA TRP A 61 5.94 7.68 -8.91
C TRP A 61 6.00 6.95 -7.56
N THR A 62 6.35 5.66 -7.55
CA THR A 62 6.60 4.92 -6.31
C THR A 62 8.10 4.89 -6.06
N MET A 63 8.53 4.87 -4.79
CA MET A 63 9.95 4.77 -4.42
C MET A 63 10.62 3.44 -4.85
N GLY A 64 9.96 2.62 -5.67
CA GLY A 64 10.49 1.34 -6.11
C GLY A 64 10.52 0.26 -5.02
N PHE A 65 11.02 -0.92 -5.37
CA PHE A 65 11.01 -2.09 -4.49
C PHE A 65 11.99 -1.98 -3.31
N ALA A 66 13.15 -1.34 -3.51
CA ALA A 66 14.22 -1.24 -2.52
C ALA A 66 13.82 -0.35 -1.34
N ASP A 67 13.07 0.73 -1.62
CA ASP A 67 12.71 1.74 -0.62
C ASP A 67 11.27 1.58 -0.10
N THR A 68 10.57 0.51 -0.51
CA THR A 68 9.25 0.15 0.01
C THR A 68 9.36 -1.00 1.02
N ASP A 69 9.13 -0.69 2.30
CA ASP A 69 8.99 -1.71 3.35
C ASP A 69 7.51 -1.98 3.66
N ILE A 70 7.06 -3.20 3.36
CA ILE A 70 5.75 -3.71 3.76
C ILE A 70 5.98 -5.07 4.41
N ALA A 71 5.65 -5.17 5.69
CA ALA A 71 5.87 -6.37 6.49
C ALA A 71 4.74 -6.57 7.50
N ALA A 72 4.71 -7.76 8.09
CA ALA A 72 3.79 -8.04 9.20
C ALA A 72 4.12 -7.15 10.42
N VAL A 73 3.08 -6.59 11.02
CA VAL A 73 3.19 -5.80 12.25
C VAL A 73 3.70 -6.70 13.38
N ARG A 74 4.82 -6.29 14.01
CA ARG A 74 5.44 -7.02 15.13
C ARG A 74 4.76 -6.74 16.46
N SER A 75 4.18 -5.54 16.64
CA SER A 75 3.52 -5.12 17.87
C SER A 75 2.43 -4.11 17.56
N ASN A 76 1.17 -4.47 17.86
CA ASN A 76 0.04 -3.56 17.70
C ASN A 76 0.24 -2.27 18.49
N LYS A 77 0.75 -2.38 19.73
CA LYS A 77 1.04 -1.21 20.58
C LYS A 77 2.08 -0.30 19.92
N GLY A 78 3.17 -0.88 19.42
CA GLY A 78 4.23 -0.13 18.76
C GLY A 78 3.72 0.60 17.51
N SER A 79 2.94 -0.08 16.67
CA SER A 79 2.35 0.53 15.47
C SER A 79 1.35 1.63 15.81
N SER A 80 0.48 1.43 16.81
CA SER A 80 -0.47 2.47 17.22
C SER A 80 0.23 3.71 17.78
N ILE A 81 1.25 3.53 18.62
CA ILE A 81 2.05 4.65 19.16
C ILE A 81 2.71 5.43 18.02
N TYR A 82 3.32 4.71 17.06
CA TYR A 82 3.97 5.31 15.91
C TYR A 82 3.00 6.14 15.06
N MET A 83 1.79 5.65 14.81
CA MET A 83 0.77 6.39 14.07
C MET A 83 0.27 7.64 14.80
N LEU A 84 0.05 7.55 16.12
CA LEU A 84 -0.43 8.68 16.92
C LEU A 84 0.63 9.77 17.09
N HIS A 85 1.91 9.40 17.11
CA HIS A 85 3.01 10.36 17.17
C HIS A 85 2.97 11.37 16.01
N GLU A 86 2.59 10.93 14.81
CA GLU A 86 2.51 11.83 13.64
C GLU A 86 1.36 12.82 13.73
N TYR A 87 0.23 12.43 14.33
CA TYR A 87 -0.87 13.35 14.58
C TYR A 87 -0.43 14.50 15.50
N ASP A 88 0.28 14.16 16.58
CA ASP A 88 0.84 15.13 17.51
C ASP A 88 1.87 16.06 16.83
N LYS A 89 2.77 15.47 16.03
CA LYS A 89 3.83 16.21 15.33
C LYS A 89 3.34 17.15 14.23
N LEU A 90 2.34 16.73 13.44
CA LEU A 90 1.81 17.52 12.34
C LEU A 90 0.70 18.49 12.76
N GLY A 91 0.13 18.31 13.95
CA GLY A 91 -0.92 19.19 14.50
C GLY A 91 -2.22 19.19 13.69
N ALA A 92 -2.43 18.18 12.84
CA ALA A 92 -3.56 18.07 11.92
C ALA A 92 -3.95 16.61 11.72
N ASP A 93 -5.14 16.38 11.15
CA ASP A 93 -5.58 15.02 10.81
C ASP A 93 -4.62 14.40 9.76
N THR A 94 -3.98 13.32 10.17
CA THR A 94 -3.05 12.55 9.33
C THR A 94 -3.74 11.41 8.61
N VAL A 95 -5.00 11.09 8.94
CA VAL A 95 -5.73 9.99 8.32
C VAL A 95 -6.17 10.36 6.92
N PHE A 96 -5.71 9.59 5.93
CA PHE A 96 -6.16 9.74 4.55
C PHE A 96 -7.40 8.89 4.31
N LEU A 97 -8.58 9.48 4.54
CA LEU A 97 -9.86 8.77 4.49
C LEU A 97 -10.17 8.17 3.12
N GLN A 98 -9.79 8.83 2.02
CA GLN A 98 -10.07 8.39 0.66
C GLN A 98 -9.33 7.08 0.31
N ALA A 99 -8.11 6.91 0.82
CA ALA A 99 -7.34 5.68 0.64
C ALA A 99 -7.62 4.64 1.74
N SER A 100 -8.19 5.05 2.88
CA SER A 100 -8.57 4.17 3.98
C SER A 100 -9.86 3.42 3.66
N ALA A 101 -10.00 2.23 4.26
CA ALA A 101 -11.21 1.43 4.18
C ALA A 101 -11.55 0.93 5.59
N LEU A 102 -11.82 1.90 6.47
CA LEU A 102 -12.25 1.67 7.84
C LEU A 102 -13.62 0.99 7.78
N ASN A 103 -13.74 -0.19 8.39
CA ASN A 103 -14.98 -0.98 8.37
C ASN A 103 -15.39 -1.49 6.99
N ALA A 104 -14.42 -1.79 6.11
CA ALA A 104 -14.70 -2.51 4.86
C ALA A 104 -15.68 -3.68 5.11
N PRO A 105 -16.79 -3.80 4.35
CA PRO A 105 -17.82 -4.78 4.67
C PRO A 105 -17.21 -6.19 4.65
N LYS A 106 -17.57 -7.00 5.65
CA LYS A 106 -17.18 -8.40 5.72
C LYS A 106 -17.94 -9.22 4.67
N TYR A 107 -17.58 -9.05 3.41
CA TYR A 107 -17.99 -9.99 2.37
C TYR A 107 -17.19 -11.27 2.53
N SER A 108 -17.86 -12.43 2.51
CA SER A 108 -17.15 -13.71 2.48
C SER A 108 -16.25 -13.75 1.25
N PRO A 109 -14.92 -13.87 1.40
CA PRO A 109 -14.02 -13.98 0.25
C PRO A 109 -14.37 -15.17 -0.62
N LEU A 110 -14.96 -16.23 -0.03
CA LEU A 110 -15.40 -17.43 -0.74
C LEU A 110 -16.42 -17.11 -1.85
N LYS A 111 -17.24 -16.07 -1.68
CA LYS A 111 -18.23 -15.66 -2.70
C LYS A 111 -17.57 -15.18 -3.99
N TYR A 112 -16.37 -14.59 -3.90
CA TYR A 112 -15.67 -14.01 -5.04
C TYR A 112 -14.37 -14.75 -5.38
N ARG A 113 -14.01 -15.79 -4.60
CA ARG A 113 -12.92 -16.72 -4.92
C ARG A 113 -13.27 -17.52 -6.15
N ASN A 114 -12.58 -17.19 -7.23
CA ASN A 114 -12.65 -17.91 -8.49
C ASN A 114 -11.26 -18.05 -9.09
N ILE A 115 -11.14 -18.90 -10.11
CA ILE A 115 -9.86 -19.15 -10.80
C ILE A 115 -9.24 -17.86 -11.34
N ARG A 116 -10.05 -16.85 -11.74
CA ARG A 116 -9.51 -15.55 -12.18
C ARG A 116 -8.82 -14.80 -11.05
N GLN A 117 -9.33 -14.88 -9.81
CA GLN A 117 -8.67 -14.29 -8.65
C GLN A 117 -7.31 -14.96 -8.42
N MET A 118 -7.27 -16.30 -8.41
CA MET A 118 -6.03 -17.05 -8.24
C MET A 118 -5.00 -16.71 -9.33
N ARG A 119 -5.41 -16.65 -10.60
CA ARG A 119 -4.54 -16.26 -11.72
C ARG A 119 -3.94 -14.85 -11.53
N ARG A 120 -4.70 -13.89 -10.99
CA ARG A 120 -4.17 -12.55 -10.69
C ARG A 120 -3.12 -12.60 -9.59
N LEU A 121 -3.39 -13.30 -8.50
CA LEU A 121 -2.43 -13.42 -7.40
C LEU A 121 -1.14 -14.10 -7.86
N LEU A 122 -1.23 -15.15 -8.68
CA LEU A 122 -0.07 -15.81 -9.28
C LEU A 122 0.69 -14.88 -10.23
N ALA A 123 0.00 -14.07 -11.03
CA ALA A 123 0.63 -13.10 -11.91
C ALA A 123 1.39 -12.01 -11.13
N ILE A 124 0.85 -11.55 -10.00
CA ILE A 124 1.55 -10.61 -9.10
C ILE A 124 2.76 -11.32 -8.48
N GLN A 125 2.61 -12.56 -8.06
CA GLN A 125 3.68 -13.33 -7.43
C GLN A 125 4.86 -13.57 -8.39
N SER A 126 4.58 -13.72 -9.69
CA SER A 126 5.59 -13.90 -10.73
C SER A 126 6.26 -12.60 -11.20
N LEU A 127 5.84 -11.44 -10.68
CA LEU A 127 6.52 -10.18 -10.98
C LEU A 127 7.97 -10.22 -10.47
N SER A 128 8.91 -9.84 -11.34
CA SER A 128 10.33 -9.68 -10.96
C SER A 128 10.48 -8.56 -9.95
N THR A 129 11.35 -8.77 -8.97
CA THR A 129 11.78 -7.74 -8.02
C THR A 129 13.08 -7.04 -8.45
N LYS A 130 13.67 -7.45 -9.58
CA LYS A 130 14.88 -6.81 -10.14
C LYS A 130 14.50 -5.64 -11.06
N GLU A 131 15.06 -4.48 -10.70
CA GLU A 131 15.35 -3.28 -11.49
C GLU A 131 14.18 -2.66 -12.25
N ILE A 132 13.56 -1.67 -11.60
CA ILE A 132 13.12 -0.48 -12.31
C ILE A 132 14.41 0.35 -12.44
N GLU A 133 15.08 0.26 -13.59
CA GLU A 133 16.03 1.30 -13.99
C GLU A 133 15.23 2.60 -14.05
N TYR A 134 15.67 3.60 -13.28
CA TYR A 134 15.18 4.95 -13.46
C TYR A 134 15.76 5.44 -14.80
N ASP A 135 14.89 5.70 -15.79
CA ASP A 135 15.28 6.55 -16.91
C ASP A 135 15.50 7.95 -16.34
N ASP A 136 16.77 8.34 -16.20
CA ASP A 136 17.20 9.66 -15.72
C ASP A 136 16.80 10.82 -16.66
N GLU A 137 16.08 10.55 -17.75
CA GLU A 137 15.71 11.57 -18.75
C GLU A 137 14.63 12.57 -18.28
N ASP A 138 13.86 12.26 -17.22
CA ASP A 138 12.79 13.14 -16.72
C ASP A 138 13.20 14.00 -15.51
N ALA A 139 14.44 13.89 -15.01
CA ALA A 139 14.89 14.60 -13.82
C ALA A 139 15.35 16.05 -14.07
N GLU A 140 15.63 16.43 -15.32
CA GLU A 140 16.17 17.76 -15.64
C GLU A 140 15.08 18.86 -15.78
N ASP A 141 13.81 18.50 -15.99
CA ASP A 141 12.75 19.50 -16.23
C ASP A 141 12.03 20.01 -14.94
N ALA A 142 12.36 19.47 -13.77
CA ALA A 142 11.74 19.87 -12.50
C ALA A 142 12.50 20.96 -11.71
N PHE A 143 13.66 21.43 -12.19
CA PHE A 143 14.53 22.39 -11.48
C PHE A 143 14.74 23.73 -12.20
N SER A 144 13.73 24.24 -12.90
CA SER A 144 13.70 25.65 -13.33
C SER A 144 12.46 26.37 -12.80
N ILE A 145 12.58 26.95 -11.61
CA ILE A 145 11.78 28.11 -11.22
C ILE A 145 12.76 29.19 -10.74
N THR A 146 13.08 30.11 -11.65
CA THR A 146 13.59 31.46 -11.34
C THR A 146 12.52 32.29 -10.66
#